data_AF-A0A7C5RYW7-F1
#
_entry.id   AF-A0A7C5RYW7-F1
#
_cell.length_a   1.000
_cell.length_b   1.000
_cell.length_c   1.000
_cell.angle_alpha   90.00
_cell.angle_beta   90.00
_cell.angle_gamma   90.00
#
_symmetry.space_group_name_H-M   'P 1'
#
loop_
_entity.id
_entity.type
_entity.pdbx_description
1 polymer ?
#
loop_
_entity_poly.entity_id
_entity_poly.type
_entity_poly.pdbx_seq_one_letter_code
_entity_poly.pdbx_strand_id
1 'polypeptide(L)'
;MFMKSKVLLALFLLIAISCDPGIGKDETQSPILSTFDQNSGLIILPNDLLKDPQTGKLKLPEAPGDTELTKEIKGFINMLDGWLVSQTITIPFEYELDKSTIKPENVLLFDIDIVGKSITQKTAADYYVLYNFSMTPADKPPYFITVKNKPNDKSGGMPADFAQGHYYIVAVTKDVKTKDGKDITENPVYYFMKKKEPLIDESGKSLTILSDEEAKMLEPARKAFNDLFSMVEKIIPEQDKTRINRDNLIAFSFFSIQSGSRALFNPASVGQVLPQPNDLKGAANAPVDVKPFIYYDLPLDETTLSKGVMMMKLTGGQPIPVELSKVEVIKENNRYKLQLTPKNPLDKASKYMVFTTNDIKSKNGVETAAYSTFSILRAKNPLITKVDDNNYTLNSPLIDSTLDVLILASKMGMLSEAANKNIAAATPEDWKTAYGLLSSNLVSLETLRTAYAPLFTGIEAAKIDRKNITALWVFTTVSQ
;
A
#
# COMPACT_ATOMS: atom_id res chain seq x y z
N MET A 1 -13.40 95.84 2.59
CA MET A 1 -14.01 95.55 3.91
C MET A 1 -14.68 94.19 3.84
N PHE A 2 -14.52 93.38 4.87
CA PHE A 2 -14.80 91.94 5.03
C PHE A 2 -16.08 91.35 4.37
N MET A 3 -15.86 90.28 3.58
CA MET A 3 -16.26 88.87 3.81
C MET A 3 -17.74 88.46 4.01
N LYS A 4 -18.09 87.35 3.32
CA LYS A 4 -19.10 86.28 3.57
C LYS A 4 -20.28 86.28 2.58
N SER A 5 -20.32 85.37 1.60
CA SER A 5 -20.69 83.94 1.65
C SER A 5 -22.20 83.71 1.69
N LYS A 6 -22.74 83.18 0.57
CA LYS A 6 -23.61 81.98 0.43
C LYS A 6 -24.61 82.15 -0.73
N VAL A 7 -24.35 81.47 -1.85
CA VAL A 7 -25.31 81.16 -2.93
C VAL A 7 -25.40 79.63 -2.94
N LEU A 8 -26.51 79.08 -2.45
CA LEU A 8 -27.71 78.62 -3.17
C LEU A 8 -27.48 77.38 -4.06
N LEU A 9 -28.20 76.34 -3.63
CA LEU A 9 -28.51 75.05 -4.22
C LEU A 9 -29.01 75.16 -5.68
N ALA A 10 -28.46 74.37 -6.60
CA ALA A 10 -29.13 74.00 -7.85
C ALA A 10 -28.63 72.65 -8.38
N LEU A 11 -29.59 71.87 -8.87
CA LEU A 11 -29.59 70.44 -9.13
C LEU A 11 -29.21 70.16 -10.61
N PHE A 12 -28.38 69.14 -10.82
CA PHE A 12 -28.23 68.27 -12.01
C PHE A 12 -27.87 68.87 -13.40
N LEU A 13 -26.69 68.47 -13.90
CA LEU A 13 -26.56 67.92 -15.26
C LEU A 13 -25.37 66.94 -15.35
N LEU A 14 -25.65 65.70 -15.78
CA LEU A 14 -24.68 64.65 -16.08
C LEU A 14 -23.80 65.04 -17.27
N ILE A 15 -22.47 64.93 -17.13
CA ILE A 15 -21.57 64.43 -18.18
C ILE A 15 -20.51 63.55 -17.52
N ALA A 16 -20.48 62.28 -17.92
CA ALA A 16 -19.51 61.28 -17.54
C ALA A 16 -18.16 61.55 -18.22
N ILE A 17 -17.07 61.58 -17.45
CA ILE A 17 -15.74 61.20 -17.92
C ILE A 17 -15.10 60.32 -16.85
N SER A 18 -14.79 59.11 -17.29
CA SER A 18 -14.11 58.03 -16.61
C SER A 18 -12.77 58.46 -16.03
N CYS A 19 -12.58 58.24 -14.72
CA CYS A 19 -11.25 57.89 -14.22
C CYS A 19 -10.97 56.48 -14.73
N ASP A 20 -9.93 56.35 -15.55
CA ASP A 20 -9.37 55.10 -16.07
C ASP A 20 -8.96 54.19 -14.90
N PRO A 21 -9.66 53.07 -14.64
CA PRO A 21 -9.23 52.05 -13.69
C PRO A 21 -8.29 51.09 -14.43
N GLY A 22 -7.20 51.63 -14.96
CA GLY A 22 -6.21 50.93 -15.79
C GLY A 22 -5.04 50.35 -15.02
N ILE A 23 -5.15 50.12 -13.70
CA ILE A 23 -4.27 49.17 -13.02
C ILE A 23 -4.94 47.82 -13.23
N GLY A 24 -4.50 47.12 -14.27
CA GLY A 24 -4.79 45.70 -14.42
C GLY A 24 -4.51 45.03 -13.10
N LYS A 25 -5.52 44.41 -12.50
CA LYS A 25 -5.27 43.38 -11.51
C LYS A 25 -4.41 42.37 -12.25
N ASP A 26 -3.12 42.28 -11.90
CA ASP A 26 -2.41 41.04 -12.12
C ASP A 26 -3.33 39.96 -11.58
N GLU A 27 -3.84 39.10 -12.46
CA GLU A 27 -4.44 37.85 -12.02
C GLU A 27 -3.31 37.16 -11.26
N THR A 28 -3.30 37.32 -9.94
CA THR A 28 -2.45 36.53 -9.06
C THR A 28 -2.80 35.09 -9.41
N GLN A 29 -1.95 34.45 -10.21
CA GLN A 29 -2.08 33.03 -10.51
C GLN A 29 -2.08 32.34 -9.16
N SER A 30 -3.23 31.79 -8.77
CA SER A 30 -3.30 30.91 -7.60
C SER A 30 -2.23 29.84 -7.80
N PRO A 31 -1.27 29.71 -6.87
CA PRO A 31 -0.17 28.77 -7.03
C PRO A 31 -0.73 27.37 -7.24
N ILE A 32 -0.22 26.68 -8.25
CA ILE A 32 -0.63 25.33 -8.64
C ILE A 32 0.05 24.36 -7.68
N LEU A 33 -0.61 23.97 -6.60
CA LEU A 33 -0.02 23.12 -5.54
C LEU A 33 -0.07 21.63 -5.89
N SER A 34 1.00 20.89 -5.55
CA SER A 34 0.91 19.43 -5.36
C SER A 34 0.07 19.13 -4.11
N THR A 35 -0.63 18.00 -4.04
CA THR A 35 -1.61 17.78 -2.96
C THR A 35 -0.97 17.18 -1.70
N PHE A 36 -1.24 17.79 -0.54
CA PHE A 36 -1.04 17.20 0.79
C PHE A 36 -2.21 17.62 1.68
N ASP A 37 -3.17 16.73 1.85
CA ASP A 37 -4.23 16.85 2.85
C ASP A 37 -4.51 15.48 3.46
N GLN A 38 -4.05 15.31 4.69
CA GLN A 38 -4.17 14.06 5.43
C GLN A 38 -5.64 13.73 5.77
N ASN A 39 -6.51 14.73 5.88
CA ASN A 39 -7.92 14.56 6.26
C ASN A 39 -8.78 14.17 5.06
N SER A 40 -8.47 14.68 3.86
CA SER A 40 -9.12 14.24 2.61
C SER A 40 -8.43 13.04 1.94
N GLY A 41 -7.31 12.57 2.49
CA GLY A 41 -6.55 11.43 1.96
C GLY A 41 -5.76 11.76 0.69
N LEU A 42 -5.60 13.04 0.35
CA LEU A 42 -4.79 13.52 -0.75
C LEU A 42 -3.32 13.60 -0.33
N ILE A 43 -2.74 12.43 -0.05
CA ILE A 43 -1.34 12.20 0.28
C ILE A 43 -0.79 11.17 -0.71
N ILE A 44 0.51 11.24 -0.99
CA ILE A 44 1.19 10.16 -1.72
C ILE A 44 1.07 8.89 -0.88
N LEU A 45 0.67 7.78 -1.50
CA LEU A 45 0.68 6.47 -0.86
C LEU A 45 1.58 5.52 -1.66
N PRO A 46 2.26 4.57 -1.02
CA PRO A 46 2.53 4.47 0.43
C PRO A 46 3.36 5.65 0.99
N ASN A 47 3.25 5.92 2.29
CA ASN A 47 4.01 6.97 2.99
C ASN A 47 4.17 6.67 4.50
N ASP A 48 5.41 6.66 4.98
CA ASP A 48 5.75 6.38 6.38
C ASP A 48 5.41 7.53 7.34
N LEU A 49 4.96 8.70 6.85
CA LEU A 49 4.29 9.69 7.70
C LEU A 49 3.03 9.13 8.38
N LEU A 50 2.46 8.07 7.82
CA LEU A 50 1.34 7.32 8.42
C LEU A 50 1.83 6.24 9.39
N LYS A 51 3.09 6.24 9.82
CA LYS A 51 3.55 5.38 10.91
C LYS A 51 3.41 6.07 12.26
N ASP A 52 2.98 5.31 13.24
CA ASP A 52 3.00 5.74 14.62
C ASP A 52 4.46 5.68 15.15
N PRO A 53 5.05 6.82 15.55
CA PRO A 53 6.46 6.86 15.97
C PRO A 53 6.73 6.14 17.30
N GLN A 54 5.70 5.87 18.10
CA GLN A 54 5.85 5.15 19.37
C GLN A 54 5.89 3.64 19.16
N THR A 55 5.04 3.13 18.27
CA THR A 55 4.90 1.68 18.04
C THR A 55 5.71 1.19 16.85
N GLY A 56 6.07 2.08 15.91
CA GLY A 56 6.68 1.75 14.64
C GLY A 56 5.72 1.11 13.62
N LYS A 57 4.44 0.96 13.96
CA LYS A 57 3.41 0.36 13.10
C LYS A 57 2.71 1.41 12.24
N LEU A 58 2.12 0.98 11.12
CA LEU A 58 1.27 1.84 10.31
C LEU A 58 -0.01 2.27 11.05
N LYS A 59 -0.55 3.42 10.67
CA LYS A 59 -1.72 4.08 11.25
C LYS A 59 -2.48 4.83 10.16
N LEU A 60 -3.07 4.08 9.25
CA LEU A 60 -3.99 4.59 8.24
C LEU A 60 -5.27 5.08 8.93
N PRO A 61 -5.72 6.32 8.68
CA PRO A 61 -6.96 6.83 9.23
C PRO A 61 -8.18 6.19 8.55
N GLU A 62 -9.26 6.02 9.32
CA GLU A 62 -10.58 5.72 8.78
C GLU A 62 -11.23 7.00 8.25
N ALA A 63 -11.79 6.93 7.04
CA ALA A 63 -12.52 8.04 6.42
C ALA A 63 -14.04 7.84 6.58
N PRO A 64 -14.86 8.92 6.62
CA PRO A 64 -16.31 8.80 6.75
C PRO A 64 -17.00 7.94 5.68
N GLY A 65 -16.39 7.78 4.50
CA GLY A 65 -16.89 6.96 3.40
C GLY A 65 -16.36 5.52 3.34
N ASP A 66 -15.52 5.11 4.30
CA ASP A 66 -14.98 3.75 4.30
C ASP A 66 -16.07 2.71 4.59
N THR A 67 -16.13 1.67 3.74
CA THR A 67 -16.94 0.48 4.01
C THR A 67 -16.37 -0.31 5.19
N GLU A 68 -17.18 -1.16 5.83
CA GLU A 68 -16.72 -2.04 6.92
C GLU A 68 -15.56 -2.96 6.48
N LEU A 69 -15.58 -3.45 5.24
CA LEU A 69 -14.44 -4.19 4.69
C LEU A 69 -13.18 -3.32 4.59
N THR A 70 -13.33 -2.06 4.16
CA THR A 70 -12.20 -1.13 4.05
C THR A 70 -11.58 -0.83 5.42
N LYS A 71 -12.40 -0.63 6.45
CA LYS A 71 -11.94 -0.47 7.83
C LYS A 71 -11.19 -1.71 8.32
N GLU A 72 -11.72 -2.90 8.03
CA GLU A 72 -11.09 -4.18 8.39
C GLU A 72 -9.71 -4.35 7.73
N ILE A 73 -9.59 -4.01 6.44
CA ILE A 73 -8.32 -4.05 5.71
C ILE A 73 -7.32 -3.02 6.27
N LYS A 74 -7.76 -1.78 6.55
CA LYS A 74 -6.93 -0.77 7.21
C LYS A 74 -6.46 -1.25 8.59
N GLY A 75 -7.33 -1.87 9.36
CA GLY A 75 -7.01 -2.48 10.65
C GLY A 75 -5.89 -3.53 10.55
N PHE A 76 -5.90 -4.36 9.50
CA PHE A 76 -4.80 -5.28 9.22
C PHE A 76 -3.51 -4.55 8.84
N ILE A 77 -3.57 -3.59 7.92
CA ILE A 77 -2.38 -2.82 7.49
C ILE A 77 -1.75 -2.11 8.71
N ASN A 78 -2.56 -1.61 9.64
CA ASN A 78 -2.13 -0.95 10.87
C ASN A 78 -1.42 -1.88 11.87
N MET A 79 -1.38 -3.18 11.62
CA MET A 79 -0.58 -4.13 12.42
C MET A 79 0.86 -4.25 11.92
N LEU A 80 1.14 -3.78 10.71
CA LEU A 80 2.42 -3.97 10.03
C LEU A 80 3.42 -2.87 10.42
N ASP A 81 4.70 -3.23 10.45
CA ASP A 81 5.83 -2.32 10.65
C ASP A 81 6.25 -1.58 9.37
N GLY A 82 5.59 -1.88 8.25
CA GLY A 82 5.80 -1.28 6.95
C GLY A 82 4.71 -1.68 5.97
N TRP A 83 4.78 -1.16 4.75
CA TRP A 83 3.79 -1.38 3.71
C TRP A 83 3.94 -2.78 3.07
N LEU A 84 2.87 -3.27 2.43
CA LEU A 84 2.89 -4.56 1.74
C LEU A 84 3.92 -4.57 0.59
N VAL A 85 4.47 -5.73 0.26
CA VAL A 85 5.46 -5.87 -0.83
C VAL A 85 4.86 -5.61 -2.21
N SER A 86 3.54 -5.77 -2.40
CA SER A 86 2.87 -5.67 -3.69
C SER A 86 2.16 -4.33 -3.90
N GLN A 87 2.45 -3.32 -3.08
CA GLN A 87 1.74 -2.04 -3.11
C GLN A 87 1.85 -1.35 -4.48
N THR A 88 0.87 -0.50 -4.75
CA THR A 88 0.90 0.43 -5.87
C THR A 88 1.17 1.81 -5.30
N ILE A 89 2.12 2.54 -5.90
CA ILE A 89 2.41 3.91 -5.49
C ILE A 89 1.47 4.84 -6.25
N THR A 90 0.78 5.75 -5.55
CA THR A 90 -0.11 6.76 -6.12
C THR A 90 0.26 8.14 -5.62
N ILE A 91 0.41 9.09 -6.55
CA ILE A 91 0.82 10.47 -6.27
C ILE A 91 -0.29 11.38 -6.80
N PRO A 92 -1.10 12.01 -5.93
CA PRO A 92 -2.19 12.89 -6.34
C PRO A 92 -1.68 14.28 -6.76
N PHE A 93 -2.38 14.87 -7.73
CA PHE A 93 -2.19 16.24 -8.21
C PHE A 93 -3.54 16.92 -8.42
N GLU A 94 -3.61 18.22 -8.10
CA GLU A 94 -4.84 19.02 -8.27
C GLU A 94 -5.05 19.56 -9.69
N TYR A 95 -4.06 19.36 -10.58
CA TYR A 95 -4.05 19.95 -11.91
C TYR A 95 -3.69 18.92 -12.97
N GLU A 96 -4.25 19.11 -14.17
CA GLU A 96 -3.96 18.22 -15.28
C GLU A 96 -2.51 18.40 -15.71
N LEU A 97 -1.80 17.27 -15.86
CA LEU A 97 -0.38 17.23 -16.16
C LEU A 97 -0.12 16.94 -17.65
N ASP A 98 1.02 17.41 -18.16
CA ASP A 98 1.50 17.01 -19.48
C ASP A 98 2.05 15.58 -19.42
N LYS A 99 1.30 14.67 -20.03
CA LYS A 99 1.62 13.24 -20.15
C LYS A 99 3.01 12.98 -20.71
N SER A 100 3.51 13.84 -21.60
CA SER A 100 4.83 13.69 -22.23
C SER A 100 5.99 13.91 -21.26
N THR A 101 5.73 14.62 -20.16
CA THR A 101 6.71 14.90 -19.09
C THR A 101 6.66 13.86 -17.96
N ILE A 102 5.69 12.95 -17.99
CA ILE A 102 5.51 11.91 -16.97
C ILE A 102 6.22 10.64 -17.42
N LYS A 103 7.48 10.52 -17.00
CA LYS A 103 8.40 9.47 -17.42
C LYS A 103 9.41 9.15 -16.31
N PRO A 104 10.05 7.97 -16.33
CA PRO A 104 10.99 7.55 -15.29
C PRO A 104 12.15 8.52 -15.02
N GLU A 105 12.51 9.38 -15.98
CA GLU A 105 13.51 10.43 -15.81
C GLU A 105 13.05 11.55 -14.87
N ASN A 106 11.73 11.80 -14.82
CA ASN A 106 11.11 12.87 -14.05
C ASN A 106 10.33 12.35 -12.82
N VAL A 107 10.03 11.05 -12.78
CA VAL A 107 9.40 10.32 -11.67
C VAL A 107 10.35 9.23 -11.22
N LEU A 108 11.12 9.54 -10.18
CA LEU A 108 12.25 8.75 -9.70
C LEU A 108 11.78 7.74 -8.65
N LEU A 109 12.36 6.55 -8.67
CA LEU A 109 12.17 5.52 -7.64
C LEU A 109 13.54 5.01 -7.16
N PHE A 110 13.74 5.04 -5.84
CA PHE A 110 14.94 4.54 -5.18
C PHE A 110 14.61 3.41 -4.25
N ASP A 111 15.46 2.39 -4.26
CA ASP A 111 15.45 1.25 -3.36
C ASP A 111 16.63 1.38 -2.39
N ILE A 112 16.34 1.33 -1.10
CA ILE A 112 17.28 1.60 -0.02
C ILE A 112 17.35 0.35 0.85
N ASP A 113 18.44 -0.39 0.71
CA ASP A 113 18.78 -1.52 1.57
C ASP A 113 19.64 -1.01 2.73
N ILE A 114 19.02 -0.84 3.90
CA ILE A 114 19.73 -0.40 5.11
C ILE A 114 20.68 -1.47 5.62
N VAL A 115 20.34 -2.75 5.47
CA VAL A 115 21.15 -3.87 5.98
C VAL A 115 22.38 -4.07 5.11
N GLY A 116 22.18 -4.12 3.79
CA GLY A 116 23.26 -4.17 2.80
C GLY A 116 23.96 -2.83 2.57
N LYS A 117 23.49 -1.75 3.21
CA LYS A 117 24.01 -0.37 3.10
C LYS A 117 24.13 0.09 1.65
N SER A 118 23.11 -0.16 0.85
CA SER A 118 23.10 0.18 -0.57
C SER A 118 21.86 0.98 -0.94
N ILE A 119 22.00 1.82 -1.98
CA ILE A 119 20.90 2.55 -2.60
C ILE A 119 20.98 2.32 -4.09
N THR A 120 19.86 1.94 -4.70
CA THR A 120 19.73 1.69 -6.13
C THR A 120 18.64 2.59 -6.70
N GLN A 121 19.01 3.46 -7.64
CA GLN A 121 18.01 4.12 -8.48
C GLN A 121 17.44 3.10 -9.46
N LYS A 122 16.13 2.92 -9.45
CA LYS A 122 15.42 2.11 -10.44
C LYS A 122 15.39 2.86 -11.77
N THR A 123 15.37 2.10 -12.85
CA THR A 123 15.35 2.60 -14.23
C THR A 123 13.99 2.35 -14.88
N ALA A 124 13.80 2.90 -16.08
CA ALA A 124 12.62 2.62 -16.90
C ALA A 124 12.40 1.12 -17.18
N ALA A 125 13.42 0.26 -17.02
CA ALA A 125 13.27 -1.19 -17.16
C ALA A 125 12.58 -1.84 -15.95
N ASP A 126 12.65 -1.21 -14.78
CA ASP A 126 12.24 -1.80 -13.50
C ASP A 126 10.78 -1.49 -13.13
N TYR A 127 10.23 -0.37 -13.61
CA TYR A 127 8.88 0.09 -13.24
C TYR A 127 8.13 0.80 -14.37
N TYR A 128 6.82 0.85 -14.22
CA TYR A 128 5.91 1.69 -14.98
C TYR A 128 5.70 3.03 -14.27
N VAL A 129 5.61 4.10 -15.06
CA VAL A 129 5.05 5.39 -14.65
C VAL A 129 3.84 5.63 -15.52
N LEU A 130 2.65 5.74 -14.90
CA LEU A 130 1.37 5.83 -15.59
C LEU A 130 0.64 7.08 -15.12
N TYR A 131 0.01 7.82 -16.03
CA TYR A 131 -0.72 9.02 -15.68
C TYR A 131 -2.23 8.83 -15.83
N ASN A 132 -2.95 9.17 -14.77
CA ASN A 132 -4.41 9.13 -14.66
C ASN A 132 -4.98 7.82 -15.22
N PHE A 133 -4.33 6.71 -14.85
CA PHE A 133 -4.47 5.43 -15.51
C PHE A 133 -5.45 4.54 -14.73
N SER A 134 -6.67 4.45 -15.25
CA SER A 134 -7.76 3.63 -14.71
C SER A 134 -8.75 3.25 -15.82
N MET A 135 -9.73 2.40 -15.51
CA MET A 135 -10.81 2.05 -16.44
C MET A 135 -11.64 3.27 -16.86
N THR A 136 -11.84 4.21 -15.94
CA THR A 136 -12.51 5.49 -16.19
C THR A 136 -11.61 6.60 -15.65
N PRO A 137 -10.67 7.10 -16.48
CA PRO A 137 -9.76 8.16 -16.10
C PRO A 137 -10.52 9.37 -15.58
N ALA A 138 -9.97 10.03 -14.55
CA ALA A 138 -10.60 11.22 -14.00
C ALA A 138 -10.58 12.35 -15.04
N ASP A 139 -11.72 12.99 -15.27
CA ASP A 139 -11.83 14.19 -16.10
C ASP A 139 -11.55 15.47 -15.30
N LYS A 140 -11.63 15.37 -13.97
CA LYS A 140 -11.39 16.43 -12.99
C LYS A 140 -10.44 15.96 -11.89
N PRO A 141 -9.84 16.90 -11.13
CA PRO A 141 -8.97 16.56 -10.01
C PRO A 141 -9.67 15.67 -8.96
N PRO A 142 -8.89 14.86 -8.20
CA PRO A 142 -7.44 14.71 -8.31
C PRO A 142 -7.03 13.85 -9.52
N TYR A 143 -5.94 14.25 -10.17
CA TYR A 143 -5.21 13.43 -11.15
C TYR A 143 -4.12 12.63 -10.44
N PHE A 144 -3.72 11.49 -11.00
CA PHE A 144 -2.76 10.61 -10.34
C PHE A 144 -1.57 10.27 -11.24
N ILE A 145 -0.37 10.28 -10.68
CA ILE A 145 0.75 9.49 -11.20
C ILE A 145 0.78 8.18 -10.42
N THR A 146 0.77 7.06 -11.16
CA THR A 146 0.84 5.71 -10.62
C THR A 146 2.20 5.11 -10.94
N VAL A 147 2.89 4.59 -9.93
CA VAL A 147 4.15 3.84 -10.08
C VAL A 147 3.95 2.40 -9.63
N LYS A 148 4.33 1.46 -10.50
CA LYS A 148 4.23 0.01 -10.25
C LYS A 148 5.43 -0.71 -10.83
N ASN A 149 6.02 -1.64 -10.08
CA ASN A 149 7.11 -2.46 -10.58
C ASN A 149 6.67 -3.30 -11.80
N LYS A 150 7.58 -3.45 -12.76
CA LYS A 150 7.39 -4.34 -13.90
C LYS A 150 7.52 -5.80 -13.46
N PRO A 151 6.92 -6.74 -14.21
CA PRO A 151 7.19 -8.16 -14.03
C PRO A 151 8.68 -8.49 -14.25
N ASN A 152 9.16 -9.51 -13.55
CA ASN A 152 10.49 -10.08 -13.72
C ASN A 152 10.43 -11.61 -13.77
N ASP A 153 11.57 -12.28 -13.97
CA ASP A 153 11.64 -13.74 -14.12
C ASP A 153 11.06 -14.53 -12.93
N LYS A 154 11.00 -13.90 -11.75
CA LYS A 154 10.51 -14.54 -10.51
C LYS A 154 9.02 -14.30 -10.26
N SER A 155 8.41 -13.31 -10.92
CA SER A 155 7.03 -12.90 -10.65
C SER A 155 5.98 -13.63 -11.49
N GLY A 156 6.40 -14.46 -12.45
CA GLY A 156 5.47 -15.25 -13.26
C GLY A 156 4.50 -14.40 -14.08
N GLY A 157 4.94 -13.22 -14.53
CA GLY A 157 4.14 -12.27 -15.30
C GLY A 157 3.37 -11.24 -14.46
N MET A 158 3.23 -11.45 -13.15
CA MET A 158 2.71 -10.42 -12.23
C MET A 158 3.72 -9.28 -12.03
N PRO A 159 3.30 -8.09 -11.59
CA PRO A 159 4.22 -7.07 -11.09
C PRO A 159 5.20 -7.64 -10.05
N ALA A 160 6.47 -7.22 -10.09
CA ALA A 160 7.44 -7.66 -9.09
C ALA A 160 7.17 -7.03 -7.72
N ASP A 161 7.35 -7.82 -6.66
CA ASP A 161 7.30 -7.35 -5.29
C ASP A 161 8.45 -6.36 -4.99
N PHE A 162 8.17 -5.34 -4.18
CA PHE A 162 9.18 -4.57 -3.48
C PHE A 162 9.92 -5.46 -2.47
N ALA A 163 11.21 -5.18 -2.25
CA ALA A 163 12.03 -5.99 -1.36
C ALA A 163 11.60 -5.80 0.10
N GLN A 164 11.45 -6.92 0.81
CA GLN A 164 11.00 -6.94 2.19
C GLN A 164 12.05 -6.32 3.13
N GLY A 165 11.64 -5.48 4.07
CA GLY A 165 12.54 -4.77 5.00
C GLY A 165 13.38 -3.65 4.37
N HIS A 166 13.22 -3.39 3.06
CA HIS A 166 13.83 -2.24 2.41
C HIS A 166 12.98 -0.98 2.59
N TYR A 167 13.60 0.16 2.33
CA TYR A 167 12.93 1.44 2.23
C TYR A 167 12.95 1.93 0.79
N TYR A 168 12.00 2.79 0.45
CA TYR A 168 11.87 3.34 -0.88
C TYR A 168 11.59 4.83 -0.81
N ILE A 169 12.13 5.55 -1.80
CA ILE A 169 11.74 6.93 -2.09
C ILE A 169 11.14 6.96 -3.47
N VAL A 170 9.94 7.52 -3.57
CA VAL A 170 9.40 7.98 -4.84
C VAL A 170 9.42 9.49 -4.85
N ALA A 171 9.86 10.10 -5.95
CA ALA A 171 9.93 11.54 -6.07
C ALA A 171 9.55 12.01 -7.48
N VAL A 172 8.86 13.13 -7.54
CA VAL A 172 8.51 13.83 -8.77
C VAL A 172 9.35 15.11 -8.84
N THR A 173 9.99 15.33 -9.98
CA THR A 173 10.86 16.47 -10.23
C THR A 173 10.10 17.67 -10.81
N LYS A 174 10.73 18.86 -10.78
CA LYS A 174 10.23 20.10 -11.44
C LYS A 174 10.03 19.98 -12.96
N ASP A 175 10.62 18.95 -13.56
CA ASP A 175 10.56 18.74 -15.01
C ASP A 175 9.21 18.15 -15.45
N VAL A 176 8.38 17.68 -14.51
CA VAL A 176 6.96 17.44 -14.78
C VAL A 176 6.24 18.78 -14.91
N LYS A 177 5.47 18.93 -15.99
CA LYS A 177 4.73 20.16 -16.32
C LYS A 177 3.23 19.93 -16.23
N THR A 178 2.48 21.03 -16.08
CA THR A 178 1.04 21.01 -16.32
C THR A 178 0.76 20.79 -17.81
N LYS A 179 -0.47 20.42 -18.16
CA LYS A 179 -0.89 20.24 -19.57
C LYS A 179 -0.66 21.49 -20.43
N ASP A 180 -0.72 22.67 -19.83
CA ASP A 180 -0.47 23.96 -20.50
C ASP A 180 1.04 24.31 -20.58
N GLY A 181 1.92 23.38 -20.19
CA GLY A 181 3.38 23.56 -20.21
C GLY A 181 3.93 24.41 -19.07
N LYS A 182 3.14 24.71 -18.03
CA LYS A 182 3.59 25.50 -16.88
C LYS A 182 4.35 24.65 -15.87
N ASP A 183 5.22 25.31 -15.11
CA ASP A 183 5.88 24.72 -13.95
C ASP A 183 4.84 24.43 -12.85
N ILE A 184 4.99 23.27 -12.20
CA ILE A 184 4.19 22.91 -11.04
C ILE A 184 4.83 23.56 -9.81
N THR A 185 4.02 24.24 -9.01
CA THR A 185 4.48 24.78 -7.73
C THR A 185 4.39 23.68 -6.68
N GLU A 186 5.46 23.51 -5.90
CA GLU A 186 5.44 22.53 -4.81
C GLU A 186 4.47 22.94 -3.70
N ASN A 187 3.85 21.96 -3.05
CA ASN A 187 3.07 22.23 -1.84
C ASN A 187 3.97 22.85 -0.76
N PRO A 188 3.53 23.91 -0.04
CA PRO A 188 4.28 24.46 1.08
C PRO A 188 4.70 23.41 2.11
N VAL A 189 3.88 22.40 2.37
CA VAL A 189 4.21 21.30 3.29
C VAL A 189 5.44 20.53 2.78
N TYR A 190 5.47 20.12 1.50
CA TYR A 190 6.65 19.45 0.93
C TYR A 190 7.88 20.37 0.90
N TYR A 191 7.69 21.67 0.61
CA TYR A 191 8.75 22.66 0.65
C TYR A 191 9.41 22.74 2.04
N PHE A 192 8.62 22.78 3.11
CA PHE A 192 9.15 22.84 4.46
C PHE A 192 9.73 21.49 4.91
N MET A 193 9.08 20.37 4.57
CA MET A 193 9.55 19.03 4.96
C MET A 193 10.92 18.66 4.39
N LYS A 194 11.31 19.20 3.23
CA LYS A 194 12.63 18.91 2.62
C LYS A 194 13.78 19.78 3.16
N LYS A 195 13.49 20.82 3.94
CA LYS A 195 14.50 21.76 4.48
C LYS A 195 15.50 21.06 5.39
N LYS A 196 16.77 21.49 5.29
CA LYS A 196 17.85 21.02 6.16
C LYS A 196 17.78 21.68 7.52
N GLU A 197 17.40 22.95 7.52
CA GLU A 197 17.29 23.83 8.68
C GLU A 197 16.00 23.52 9.47
N PRO A 198 16.03 23.64 10.82
CA PRO A 198 14.83 23.57 11.65
C PRO A 198 13.77 24.61 11.26
N LEU A 199 12.49 24.26 11.42
CA LEU A 199 11.37 25.20 11.24
C LEU A 199 11.10 26.04 12.49
N ILE A 200 11.62 25.62 13.64
CA ILE A 200 11.44 26.28 14.94
C ILE A 200 12.79 26.48 15.64
N ASP A 201 12.88 27.51 16.49
CA ASP A 201 14.01 27.71 17.39
C ASP A 201 13.89 26.87 18.67
N GLU A 202 14.86 27.01 19.58
CA GLU A 202 14.89 26.29 20.87
C GLU A 202 13.71 26.64 21.80
N SER A 203 13.08 27.81 21.61
CA SER A 203 11.89 28.23 22.34
C SER A 203 10.58 27.73 21.68
N GLY A 204 10.71 27.06 20.54
CA GLY A 204 9.60 26.59 19.72
C GLY A 204 8.99 27.66 18.81
N LYS A 205 9.60 28.84 18.68
CA LYS A 205 9.10 29.89 17.80
C LYS A 205 9.44 29.57 16.35
N SER A 206 8.53 29.83 15.43
CA SER A 206 8.74 29.62 14.00
C SER A 206 9.89 30.46 13.47
N LEU A 207 10.77 29.82 12.70
CA LEU A 207 11.87 30.40 11.93
C LEU A 207 11.47 30.65 10.47
N THR A 208 10.19 30.45 10.14
CA THR A 208 9.67 30.49 8.77
C THR A 208 8.44 31.40 8.68
N ILE A 209 7.78 31.41 7.52
CA ILE A 209 6.50 32.12 7.34
C ILE A 209 5.32 31.39 8.00
N LEU A 210 5.50 30.15 8.46
CA LEU A 210 4.47 29.39 9.19
C LEU A 210 4.22 30.00 10.57
N SER A 211 3.02 29.81 11.12
CA SER A 211 2.77 30.07 12.53
C SER A 211 3.61 29.17 13.44
N ASP A 212 3.77 29.57 14.72
CA ASP A 212 4.48 28.76 15.71
C ASP A 212 3.84 27.37 15.84
N GLU A 213 2.51 27.29 15.81
CA GLU A 213 1.75 26.05 15.87
C GLU A 213 2.01 25.15 14.66
N GLU A 214 1.93 25.68 13.44
CA GLU A 214 2.18 24.92 12.21
C GLU A 214 3.63 24.46 12.11
N ALA A 215 4.59 25.33 12.43
CA ALA A 215 6.01 25.00 12.40
C ALA A 215 6.34 23.89 13.42
N LYS A 216 5.80 23.97 14.65
CA LYS A 216 5.93 22.90 15.66
C LYS A 216 5.32 21.59 15.19
N MET A 217 4.18 21.65 14.49
CA MET A 217 3.51 20.46 13.97
C MET A 217 4.33 19.78 12.86
N LEU A 218 4.97 20.55 11.98
CA LEU A 218 5.73 20.03 10.84
C LEU A 218 7.18 19.63 11.18
N GLU A 219 7.78 20.22 12.22
CA GLU A 219 9.19 19.98 12.55
C GLU A 219 9.55 18.50 12.76
N PRO A 220 8.75 17.65 13.44
CA PRO A 220 9.06 16.23 13.56
C PRO A 220 9.14 15.52 12.21
N ALA A 221 8.21 15.81 11.30
CA ALA A 221 8.17 15.25 9.96
C ALA A 221 9.37 15.72 9.12
N ARG A 222 9.66 17.03 9.14
CA ARG A 222 10.84 17.58 8.48
C ARG A 222 12.12 16.92 8.99
N LYS A 223 12.31 16.81 10.31
CA LYS A 223 13.51 16.19 10.89
C LYS A 223 13.68 14.76 10.38
N ALA A 224 12.60 13.96 10.39
CA ALA A 224 12.63 12.60 9.87
C ALA A 224 13.06 12.54 8.40
N PHE A 225 12.46 13.38 7.53
CA PHE A 225 12.87 13.45 6.13
C PHE A 225 14.29 13.96 5.94
N ASN A 226 14.73 14.94 6.73
CA ASN A 226 16.08 15.46 6.65
C ASN A 226 17.12 14.39 6.99
N ASP A 227 16.87 13.57 8.01
CA ASP A 227 17.75 12.46 8.38
C ASP A 227 17.82 11.42 7.25
N LEU A 228 16.69 11.13 6.60
CA LEU A 228 16.60 10.21 5.46
C LEU A 228 17.28 10.74 4.19
N PHE A 229 16.98 11.96 3.77
CA PHE A 229 17.65 12.57 2.64
C PHE A 229 19.16 12.69 2.88
N SER A 230 19.59 12.98 4.11
CA SER A 230 21.01 13.03 4.45
C SER A 230 21.67 11.65 4.35
N MET A 231 20.94 10.57 4.67
CA MET A 231 21.41 9.21 4.44
C MET A 231 21.55 8.93 2.95
N VAL A 232 20.55 9.30 2.13
CA VAL A 232 20.58 9.13 0.68
C VAL A 232 21.74 9.89 0.05
N GLU A 233 21.87 11.18 0.36
CA GLU A 233 22.93 12.08 -0.13
C GLU A 233 24.35 11.57 0.17
N LYS A 234 24.54 10.81 1.26
CA LYS A 234 25.83 10.21 1.62
C LYS A 234 26.18 8.96 0.82
N ILE A 235 25.18 8.21 0.35
CA ILE A 235 25.37 6.88 -0.23
C ILE A 235 25.28 6.92 -1.77
N ILE A 236 24.53 7.87 -2.34
CA ILE A 236 24.41 7.99 -3.79
C ILE A 236 25.74 8.44 -4.44
N PRO A 237 26.10 7.89 -5.61
CA PRO A 237 27.27 8.34 -6.37
C PRO A 237 27.21 9.84 -6.70
N GLU A 238 28.37 10.51 -6.76
CA GLU A 238 28.45 11.96 -7.03
C GLU A 238 27.73 12.39 -8.30
N GLN A 239 27.82 11.59 -9.37
CA GLN A 239 27.15 11.88 -10.65
C GLN A 239 25.61 11.92 -10.55
N ASP A 240 25.02 11.28 -9.53
CA ASP A 240 23.57 11.21 -9.34
C ASP A 240 23.05 12.22 -8.31
N LYS A 241 23.92 12.90 -7.56
CA LYS A 241 23.52 13.89 -6.54
C LYS A 241 22.74 15.06 -7.11
N THR A 242 23.06 15.50 -8.32
CA THR A 242 22.37 16.60 -8.99
C THR A 242 20.94 16.25 -9.37
N ARG A 243 20.65 14.96 -9.64
CA ARG A 243 19.31 14.46 -10.01
C ARG A 243 18.37 14.38 -8.81
N ILE A 244 18.90 14.09 -7.61
CA ILE A 244 18.15 13.93 -6.35
C ILE A 244 18.26 15.18 -5.49
N ASN A 245 18.73 16.30 -6.04
CA ASN A 245 18.75 17.55 -5.31
C ASN A 245 17.33 17.81 -4.76
N ARG A 246 17.20 17.93 -3.42
CA ARG A 246 15.92 18.16 -2.74
C ARG A 246 15.18 19.35 -3.34
N ASP A 247 15.93 20.38 -3.73
CA ASP A 247 15.34 21.56 -4.34
C ASP A 247 14.66 21.25 -5.67
N ASN A 248 15.06 20.18 -6.38
CA ASN A 248 14.45 19.72 -7.63
C ASN A 248 13.18 18.89 -7.46
N LEU A 249 12.77 18.56 -6.23
CA LEU A 249 11.61 17.74 -5.98
C LEU A 249 10.38 18.62 -5.71
N ILE A 250 9.27 18.33 -6.39
CA ILE A 250 7.98 19.00 -6.20
C ILE A 250 7.00 18.17 -5.37
N ALA A 251 7.20 16.84 -5.34
CA ALA A 251 6.41 15.90 -4.55
C ALA A 251 7.30 14.68 -4.24
N PHE A 252 7.22 14.14 -3.03
CA PHE A 252 7.99 12.95 -2.67
C PHE A 252 7.34 12.19 -1.51
N SER A 253 7.57 10.88 -1.49
CA SER A 253 7.23 10.03 -0.36
C SER A 253 8.39 9.11 -0.02
N PHE A 254 8.50 8.81 1.26
CA PHE A 254 9.36 7.77 1.78
C PHE A 254 8.49 6.71 2.43
N PHE A 255 8.79 5.45 2.18
CA PHE A 255 8.05 4.35 2.79
C PHE A 255 8.92 3.13 2.97
N SER A 256 8.68 2.37 4.04
CA SER A 256 9.30 1.06 4.23
C SER A 256 8.38 -0.05 3.74
N ILE A 257 8.96 -1.18 3.36
CA ILE A 257 8.22 -2.43 3.21
C ILE A 257 8.33 -3.22 4.51
N GLN A 258 7.21 -3.82 4.93
CA GLN A 258 7.12 -4.61 6.16
C GLN A 258 8.29 -5.59 6.29
N SER A 259 8.91 -5.67 7.46
CA SER A 259 10.14 -6.44 7.64
C SER A 259 9.91 -7.81 8.30
N GLY A 260 8.71 -8.03 8.83
CA GLY A 260 8.28 -9.31 9.39
C GLY A 260 8.06 -10.37 8.31
N SER A 261 8.45 -11.61 8.60
CA SER A 261 8.21 -12.76 7.76
C SER A 261 6.73 -13.00 7.54
N ARG A 262 6.37 -13.45 6.34
CA ARG A 262 4.99 -13.79 5.98
C ARG A 262 4.81 -15.29 5.92
N ALA A 263 3.70 -15.75 6.48
CA ALA A 263 3.24 -17.11 6.24
C ALA A 263 2.83 -17.23 4.76
N LEU A 264 3.56 -18.03 4.00
CA LEU A 264 3.32 -18.26 2.57
C LEU A 264 2.11 -19.16 2.42
N PHE A 265 0.93 -18.54 2.42
CA PHE A 265 -0.32 -19.19 2.14
C PHE A 265 -1.15 -18.32 1.20
N ASN A 266 -1.22 -18.76 -0.05
CA ASN A 266 -2.03 -18.12 -1.08
C ASN A 266 -3.03 -19.14 -1.65
N PRO A 267 -4.26 -19.17 -1.12
CA PRO A 267 -5.24 -20.17 -1.50
C PRO A 267 -5.89 -19.92 -2.88
N ALA A 268 -5.72 -18.73 -3.47
CA ALA A 268 -6.25 -18.39 -4.79
C ALA A 268 -5.31 -18.73 -5.95
N SER A 269 -4.00 -18.88 -5.72
CA SER A 269 -3.05 -19.11 -6.80
C SER A 269 -2.72 -20.59 -6.98
N VAL A 270 -3.13 -21.14 -8.11
CA VAL A 270 -2.73 -22.48 -8.56
C VAL A 270 -1.22 -22.47 -8.79
N GLY A 271 -0.45 -23.17 -7.93
CA GLY A 271 1.01 -23.30 -8.08
C GLY A 271 1.84 -22.56 -7.03
N GLN A 272 1.22 -21.79 -6.13
CA GLN A 272 1.93 -21.32 -4.93
C GLN A 272 1.95 -22.40 -3.84
N VAL A 273 2.88 -22.23 -2.90
CA VAL A 273 3.10 -23.19 -1.83
C VAL A 273 1.96 -23.11 -0.83
N LEU A 274 1.11 -24.13 -0.86
CA LEU A 274 0.09 -24.35 0.14
C LEU A 274 0.72 -25.00 1.38
N PRO A 275 0.20 -24.72 2.59
CA PRO A 275 0.51 -25.56 3.74
C PRO A 275 0.12 -27.00 3.44
N GLN A 276 0.82 -27.95 4.04
CA GLN A 276 0.60 -29.38 3.81
C GLN A 276 0.45 -30.11 5.13
N PRO A 277 -0.36 -31.17 5.18
CA PRO A 277 -1.43 -31.49 4.22
C PRO A 277 -2.52 -30.39 4.21
N ASN A 278 -3.32 -30.30 3.14
CA ASN A 278 -4.47 -29.38 3.10
C ASN A 278 -5.66 -29.94 2.31
N ASP A 279 -6.87 -29.60 2.75
CA ASP A 279 -8.13 -30.05 2.13
C ASP A 279 -8.66 -29.10 1.02
N LEU A 280 -7.91 -28.06 0.61
CA LEU A 280 -8.42 -27.06 -0.35
C LEU A 280 -8.80 -27.66 -1.71
N LYS A 281 -8.18 -28.79 -2.08
CA LYS A 281 -8.44 -29.52 -3.33
C LYS A 281 -9.22 -30.83 -3.11
N GLY A 282 -9.92 -30.93 -1.98
CA GLY A 282 -10.54 -32.17 -1.50
C GLY A 282 -9.74 -32.79 -0.35
N ALA A 283 -10.30 -33.83 0.27
CA ALA A 283 -9.70 -34.45 1.47
C ALA A 283 -8.25 -34.88 1.21
N ALA A 284 -7.34 -34.40 2.06
CA ALA A 284 -5.91 -34.65 1.92
C ALA A 284 -5.53 -36.12 2.11
N ASN A 285 -6.34 -36.90 2.84
CA ASN A 285 -6.06 -38.29 3.21
C ASN A 285 -4.65 -38.44 3.79
N ALA A 286 -4.32 -37.57 4.74
CA ALA A 286 -3.00 -37.55 5.35
C ALA A 286 -2.79 -38.78 6.25
N PRO A 287 -1.58 -39.36 6.30
CA PRO A 287 -1.31 -40.46 7.22
C PRO A 287 -1.41 -39.95 8.66
N VAL A 288 -1.68 -40.86 9.61
CA VAL A 288 -1.89 -40.50 11.02
C VAL A 288 -0.63 -39.97 11.72
N ASP A 289 0.55 -40.24 11.16
CA ASP A 289 1.85 -39.74 11.62
C ASP A 289 2.33 -38.51 10.83
N VAL A 290 1.44 -37.87 10.07
CA VAL A 290 1.76 -36.69 9.27
C VAL A 290 2.31 -35.56 10.15
N LYS A 291 3.27 -34.81 9.59
CA LYS A 291 3.85 -33.61 10.19
C LYS A 291 3.40 -32.39 9.39
N PRO A 292 2.32 -31.69 9.81
CA PRO A 292 1.85 -30.54 9.09
C PRO A 292 2.91 -29.45 9.02
N PHE A 293 2.96 -28.71 7.92
CA PHE A 293 3.89 -27.60 7.76
C PHE A 293 3.33 -26.47 6.93
N ILE A 294 3.94 -25.31 7.10
CA ILE A 294 3.78 -24.11 6.27
C ILE A 294 5.14 -23.46 6.03
N TYR A 295 5.30 -22.72 4.93
CA TYR A 295 6.54 -21.98 4.67
C TYR A 295 6.41 -20.51 5.04
N TYR A 296 7.55 -19.93 5.40
CA TYR A 296 7.77 -18.52 5.64
C TYR A 296 8.89 -18.01 4.73
N ASP A 297 8.83 -16.73 4.36
CA ASP A 297 9.80 -16.09 3.45
C ASP A 297 11.09 -15.60 4.12
N LEU A 298 11.09 -15.37 5.42
CA LEU A 298 12.23 -14.89 6.20
C LEU A 298 12.45 -15.79 7.45
N PRO A 299 13.67 -15.75 8.04
CA PRO A 299 13.95 -16.54 9.23
C PRO A 299 13.01 -16.20 10.40
N LEU A 300 12.59 -17.22 11.13
CA LEU A 300 11.76 -17.09 12.32
C LEU A 300 12.62 -17.12 13.61
N ASP A 301 12.13 -16.48 14.66
CA ASP A 301 12.66 -16.62 16.00
C ASP A 301 12.09 -17.88 16.66
N GLU A 302 12.91 -18.92 16.72
CA GLU A 302 12.55 -20.23 17.26
C GLU A 302 12.05 -20.19 18.72
N THR A 303 12.41 -19.15 19.49
CA THR A 303 11.97 -18.99 20.88
C THR A 303 10.49 -18.58 21.01
N THR A 304 9.86 -18.16 19.91
CA THR A 304 8.49 -17.67 19.88
C THR A 304 7.48 -18.67 19.32
N LEU A 305 7.95 -19.76 18.69
CA LEU A 305 7.10 -20.70 17.94
C LEU A 305 6.00 -21.32 18.79
N SER A 306 6.32 -21.72 20.03
CA SER A 306 5.38 -22.42 20.91
C SER A 306 4.20 -21.57 21.35
N LYS A 307 4.28 -20.24 21.21
CA LYS A 307 3.20 -19.31 21.57
C LYS A 307 2.22 -19.08 20.42
N GLY A 308 2.71 -19.13 19.19
CA GLY A 308 1.94 -18.73 18.01
C GLY A 308 1.56 -19.86 17.07
N VAL A 309 1.64 -21.12 17.51
CA VAL A 309 1.25 -22.29 16.70
C VAL A 309 0.25 -23.13 17.45
N MET A 310 -0.88 -23.43 16.80
CA MET A 310 -1.93 -24.26 17.38
C MET A 310 -2.44 -25.27 16.36
N MET A 311 -2.69 -26.49 16.85
CA MET A 311 -3.33 -27.56 16.10
C MET A 311 -4.55 -28.05 16.91
N MET A 312 -5.68 -28.21 16.25
CA MET A 312 -6.92 -28.66 16.86
C MET A 312 -7.58 -29.76 16.02
N LYS A 313 -8.11 -30.79 16.67
CA LYS A 313 -9.04 -31.73 16.05
C LYS A 313 -10.42 -31.07 15.97
N LEU A 314 -10.97 -31.00 14.76
CA LEU A 314 -12.34 -30.53 14.55
C LEU A 314 -13.30 -31.67 14.88
N THR A 315 -14.30 -31.36 15.71
CA THR A 315 -15.38 -32.29 16.08
C THR A 315 -16.72 -31.67 15.70
N GLY A 316 -17.82 -32.42 15.84
CA GLY A 316 -19.17 -31.84 15.72
C GLY A 316 -19.51 -30.84 16.84
N GLY A 317 -18.62 -30.66 17.83
CA GLY A 317 -18.74 -29.71 18.93
C GLY A 317 -17.50 -28.81 19.03
N GLN A 318 -17.00 -28.58 20.24
CA GLN A 318 -15.81 -27.75 20.45
C GLN A 318 -14.54 -28.43 19.88
N PRO A 319 -13.66 -27.68 19.18
CA PRO A 319 -12.37 -28.20 18.75
C PRO A 319 -11.53 -28.68 19.94
N ILE A 320 -10.82 -29.79 19.77
CA ILE A 320 -9.96 -30.38 20.81
C ILE A 320 -8.50 -30.05 20.48
N PRO A 321 -7.74 -29.38 21.37
CA PRO A 321 -6.32 -29.13 21.14
C PRO A 321 -5.52 -30.43 20.94
N VAL A 322 -4.61 -30.42 19.97
CA VAL A 322 -3.66 -31.52 19.73
C VAL A 322 -2.33 -31.14 20.36
N GLU A 323 -1.83 -31.97 21.28
CA GLU A 323 -0.51 -31.77 21.88
C GLU A 323 0.58 -31.97 20.82
N LEU A 324 1.52 -31.02 20.75
CA LEU A 324 2.68 -31.08 19.86
C LEU A 324 3.91 -31.49 20.68
N SER A 325 4.67 -32.47 20.20
CA SER A 325 5.96 -32.84 20.78
C SER A 325 7.09 -31.93 20.30
N LYS A 326 6.93 -31.35 19.10
CA LYS A 326 7.94 -30.47 18.49
C LYS A 326 7.29 -29.48 17.54
N VAL A 327 7.80 -28.25 17.56
CA VAL A 327 7.59 -27.24 16.52
C VAL A 327 8.97 -26.75 16.11
N GLU A 328 9.34 -26.87 14.84
CA GLU A 328 10.69 -26.58 14.37
C GLU A 328 10.68 -25.83 13.03
N VAL A 329 11.76 -25.12 12.77
CA VAL A 329 11.96 -24.39 11.52
C VAL A 329 13.11 -25.03 10.74
N ILE A 330 12.84 -25.42 9.50
CA ILE A 330 13.81 -26.06 8.62
C ILE A 330 14.01 -25.15 7.40
N LYS A 331 15.25 -24.73 7.13
CA LYS A 331 15.56 -23.93 5.94
C LYS A 331 15.59 -24.82 4.69
N GLU A 332 14.74 -24.54 3.71
CA GLU A 332 14.62 -25.29 2.45
C GLU A 332 14.40 -24.34 1.27
N ASN A 333 15.20 -24.45 0.21
CA ASN A 333 15.02 -23.69 -1.05
C ASN A 333 14.77 -22.17 -0.85
N ASN A 334 15.58 -21.53 0.01
CA ASN A 334 15.46 -20.11 0.40
C ASN A 334 14.17 -19.74 1.12
N ARG A 335 13.47 -20.71 1.72
CA ARG A 335 12.31 -20.51 2.58
C ARG A 335 12.53 -21.20 3.92
N TYR A 336 11.64 -20.92 4.86
CA TYR A 336 11.69 -21.42 6.22
C TYR A 336 10.43 -22.25 6.48
N LYS A 337 10.56 -23.58 6.47
CA LYS A 337 9.48 -24.52 6.70
C LYS A 337 9.24 -24.65 8.20
N LEU A 338 8.12 -24.12 8.68
CA LEU A 338 7.62 -24.34 10.03
C LEU A 338 6.88 -25.68 10.06
N GLN A 339 7.45 -26.68 10.71
CA GLN A 339 6.95 -28.05 10.77
C GLN A 339 6.48 -28.40 12.19
N LEU A 340 5.32 -29.03 12.29
CA LEU A 340 4.67 -29.45 13.53
C LEU A 340 4.73 -30.97 13.64
N THR A 341 5.13 -31.49 14.81
CA THR A 341 5.08 -32.92 15.12
C THR A 341 4.07 -33.17 16.24
N PRO A 342 2.92 -33.80 15.94
CA PRO A 342 1.99 -34.27 16.97
C PRO A 342 2.70 -35.18 17.98
N LYS A 343 2.28 -35.13 19.24
CA LYS A 343 2.85 -35.99 20.29
C LYS A 343 2.43 -37.45 20.14
N ASN A 344 1.19 -37.67 19.73
CA ASN A 344 0.62 -38.98 19.47
C ASN A 344 0.19 -39.06 17.99
N PRO A 345 0.11 -40.27 17.40
CA PRO A 345 -0.56 -40.44 16.12
C PRO A 345 -1.96 -39.82 16.13
N LEU A 346 -2.32 -39.17 15.03
CA LEU A 346 -3.63 -38.57 14.84
C LEU A 346 -4.70 -39.64 14.68
N ASP A 347 -5.93 -39.32 15.08
CA ASP A 347 -7.07 -40.18 14.83
C ASP A 347 -7.33 -40.33 13.32
N LYS A 348 -7.71 -41.54 12.90
CA LYS A 348 -8.16 -41.84 11.53
C LYS A 348 -9.47 -41.12 11.20
N ALA A 349 -9.74 -40.95 9.90
CA ALA A 349 -10.96 -40.35 9.37
C ALA A 349 -11.37 -39.04 10.08
N SER A 350 -10.39 -38.26 10.52
CA SER A 350 -10.60 -37.09 11.37
C SER A 350 -10.11 -35.83 10.68
N LYS A 351 -10.81 -34.73 10.94
CA LYS A 351 -10.45 -33.43 10.40
C LYS A 351 -9.69 -32.62 11.43
N TYR A 352 -8.63 -31.96 11.00
CA TYR A 352 -7.78 -31.12 11.82
C TYR A 352 -7.70 -29.72 11.25
N MET A 353 -7.52 -28.75 12.14
CA MET A 353 -7.24 -27.37 11.84
C MET A 353 -5.88 -27.02 12.42
N VAL A 354 -5.07 -26.32 11.63
CA VAL A 354 -3.81 -25.74 12.07
C VAL A 354 -3.84 -24.25 11.77
N PHE A 355 -3.37 -23.44 12.70
CA PHE A 355 -3.18 -22.02 12.46
C PHE A 355 -1.96 -21.48 13.18
N THR A 356 -1.47 -20.38 12.64
CA THR A 356 -0.33 -19.62 13.17
C THR A 356 -0.80 -18.21 13.53
N THR A 357 -0.16 -17.58 14.51
CA THR A 357 -0.44 -16.20 14.92
C THR A 357 0.80 -15.32 14.79
N ASN A 358 0.59 -14.00 14.83
CA ASN A 358 1.63 -12.98 14.87
C ASN A 358 2.40 -12.94 16.21
N ASP A 359 2.11 -13.84 17.16
CA ASP A 359 2.97 -14.11 18.31
C ASP A 359 4.29 -14.78 17.90
N ILE A 360 4.29 -15.45 16.74
CA ILE A 360 5.52 -15.85 16.08
C ILE A 360 6.23 -14.58 15.63
N LYS A 361 7.52 -14.47 15.97
CA LYS A 361 8.38 -13.40 15.51
C LYS A 361 9.35 -13.89 14.45
N SER A 362 9.75 -12.96 13.62
CA SER A 362 10.87 -13.10 12.71
C SER A 362 12.17 -12.94 13.50
N LYS A 363 13.30 -13.38 12.93
CA LYS A 363 14.61 -13.31 13.62
C LYS A 363 15.06 -11.89 13.97
N ASN A 364 14.53 -10.87 13.27
CA ASN A 364 14.73 -9.45 13.58
C ASN A 364 13.82 -8.92 14.71
N GLY A 365 13.01 -9.78 15.34
CA GLY A 365 12.11 -9.42 16.45
C GLY A 365 10.74 -8.88 16.03
N VAL A 366 10.47 -8.73 14.73
CA VAL A 366 9.19 -8.25 14.20
C VAL A 366 8.18 -9.38 14.11
N GLU A 367 6.94 -9.11 14.50
CA GLU A 367 5.79 -10.03 14.38
C GLU A 367 5.65 -10.57 12.94
N THR A 368 5.33 -11.85 12.79
CA THR A 368 5.02 -12.38 11.46
C THR A 368 3.69 -11.84 10.94
N ALA A 369 3.56 -11.71 9.63
CA ALA A 369 2.35 -11.25 8.96
C ALA A 369 1.69 -12.37 8.14
N ALA A 370 0.42 -12.17 7.84
CA ALA A 370 -0.28 -12.98 6.85
C ALA A 370 0.12 -12.55 5.43
N TYR A 371 0.09 -13.49 4.48
CA TYR A 371 0.08 -13.13 3.07
C TYR A 371 -1.15 -12.28 2.73
N SER A 372 -1.06 -11.39 1.74
CA SER A 372 -2.15 -10.44 1.41
C SER A 372 -3.45 -11.15 1.03
N THR A 373 -3.39 -12.19 0.19
CA THR A 373 -4.59 -12.94 -0.22
C THR A 373 -5.21 -13.73 0.94
N PHE A 374 -4.41 -14.32 1.83
CA PHE A 374 -4.94 -14.93 3.06
C PHE A 374 -5.53 -13.89 4.01
N SER A 375 -4.94 -12.69 4.08
CA SER A 375 -5.46 -11.62 4.94
C SER A 375 -6.90 -11.26 4.61
N ILE A 376 -7.23 -11.26 3.33
CA ILE A 376 -8.57 -11.01 2.82
C ILE A 376 -9.53 -12.16 3.15
N LEU A 377 -9.06 -13.42 3.22
CA LEU A 377 -9.90 -14.55 3.67
C LEU A 377 -10.36 -14.45 5.14
N ARG A 378 -9.63 -13.69 5.96
CA ARG A 378 -10.02 -13.46 7.36
C ARG A 378 -11.18 -12.47 7.49
N ALA A 379 -11.48 -11.73 6.41
CA ALA A 379 -12.47 -10.67 6.44
C ALA A 379 -13.84 -11.18 6.90
N LYS A 380 -14.45 -10.48 7.86
CA LYS A 380 -15.85 -10.70 8.28
C LYS A 380 -16.80 -10.32 7.16
N ASN A 381 -16.47 -9.23 6.48
CA ASN A 381 -17.31 -8.64 5.45
C ASN A 381 -17.08 -9.29 4.07
N PRO A 382 -18.10 -9.42 3.22
CA PRO A 382 -17.96 -9.95 1.86
C PRO A 382 -16.99 -9.11 1.02
N LEU A 383 -16.19 -9.75 0.18
CA LEU A 383 -15.23 -9.08 -0.70
C LEU A 383 -15.92 -8.35 -1.87
N ILE A 384 -16.99 -8.95 -2.35
CA ILE A 384 -17.75 -8.50 -3.50
C ILE A 384 -19.25 -8.54 -3.20
N THR A 385 -20.01 -7.74 -3.92
CA THR A 385 -21.48 -7.79 -3.92
C THR A 385 -21.95 -8.15 -5.33
N LYS A 386 -22.85 -9.14 -5.43
CA LYS A 386 -23.47 -9.52 -6.71
C LYS A 386 -24.47 -8.43 -7.11
N VAL A 387 -24.33 -7.88 -8.32
CA VAL A 387 -25.25 -6.87 -8.89
C VAL A 387 -26.29 -7.54 -9.77
N ASP A 388 -25.86 -8.46 -10.64
CA ASP A 388 -26.72 -9.30 -11.47
C ASP A 388 -26.02 -10.65 -11.72
N ASP A 389 -26.58 -11.50 -12.59
CA ASP A 389 -26.06 -12.85 -12.83
C ASP A 389 -24.61 -12.90 -13.33
N ASN A 390 -24.11 -11.84 -13.95
CA ASN A 390 -22.77 -11.79 -14.53
C ASN A 390 -21.87 -10.72 -13.92
N ASN A 391 -22.40 -9.81 -13.09
CA ASN A 391 -21.67 -8.66 -12.59
C ASN A 391 -21.54 -8.63 -11.08
N TYR A 392 -20.34 -8.24 -10.62
CA TYR A 392 -20.00 -8.02 -9.22
C TYR A 392 -19.39 -6.64 -9.03
N THR A 393 -19.63 -6.03 -7.88
CA THR A 393 -18.92 -4.83 -7.41
C THR A 393 -17.95 -5.18 -6.29
N LEU A 394 -16.83 -4.47 -6.25
CA LEU A 394 -15.85 -4.59 -5.16
C LEU A 394 -16.38 -3.86 -3.92
N ASN A 395 -16.32 -4.51 -2.75
CA ASN A 395 -16.77 -3.89 -1.50
C ASN A 395 -15.68 -3.04 -0.82
N SER A 396 -14.49 -2.95 -1.41
CA SER A 396 -13.42 -2.05 -0.98
C SER A 396 -12.54 -1.67 -2.16
N PRO A 397 -12.09 -0.40 -2.26
CA PRO A 397 -11.07 -0.03 -3.24
C PRO A 397 -9.70 -0.65 -2.93
N LEU A 398 -9.44 -1.06 -1.68
CA LEU A 398 -8.14 -1.62 -1.27
C LEU A 398 -7.91 -3.06 -1.74
N ILE A 399 -8.92 -3.72 -2.30
CA ILE A 399 -8.78 -5.04 -2.93
C ILE A 399 -8.76 -4.95 -4.46
N ASP A 400 -8.84 -3.75 -5.03
CA ASP A 400 -8.78 -3.56 -6.47
C ASP A 400 -7.34 -3.76 -6.97
N SER A 401 -7.08 -4.97 -7.47
CA SER A 401 -5.83 -5.32 -8.15
C SER A 401 -5.99 -5.34 -9.68
N THR A 402 -6.95 -4.59 -10.24
CA THR A 402 -7.24 -4.64 -11.68
C THR A 402 -6.03 -4.23 -12.51
N LEU A 403 -5.23 -3.26 -12.05
CA LEU A 403 -3.97 -2.89 -12.71
C LEU A 403 -2.99 -4.08 -12.80
N ASP A 404 -2.86 -4.85 -11.72
CA ASP A 404 -1.95 -6.00 -11.68
C ASP A 404 -2.43 -7.10 -12.62
N VAL A 405 -3.75 -7.32 -12.68
CA VAL A 405 -4.37 -8.26 -13.61
C VAL A 405 -4.27 -7.78 -15.06
N LEU A 406 -4.37 -6.48 -15.31
CA LEU A 406 -4.16 -5.88 -16.63
C LEU A 406 -2.72 -6.10 -17.11
N ILE A 407 -1.73 -5.90 -16.22
CA ILE A 407 -0.31 -6.17 -16.52
C ILE A 407 -0.10 -7.66 -16.82
N LEU A 408 -0.71 -8.56 -16.04
CA LEU A 408 -0.63 -10.00 -16.29
C LEU A 408 -1.28 -10.38 -17.64
N ALA A 409 -2.50 -9.88 -17.90
CA ALA A 409 -3.23 -10.15 -19.13
C ALA A 409 -2.46 -9.65 -20.37
N SER A 410 -1.80 -8.49 -20.26
CA SER A 410 -0.88 -7.97 -21.27
C SER A 410 0.27 -8.94 -21.56
N LYS A 411 0.90 -9.49 -20.51
CA LYS A 411 1.95 -10.52 -20.65
C LYS A 411 1.46 -11.83 -21.25
N MET A 412 0.19 -12.17 -21.02
CA MET A 412 -0.46 -13.35 -21.60
C MET A 412 -0.98 -13.12 -23.03
N GLY A 413 -0.84 -11.90 -23.57
CA GLY A 413 -1.33 -11.57 -24.92
C GLY A 413 -2.86 -11.51 -25.02
N MET A 414 -3.56 -11.31 -23.90
CA MET A 414 -5.02 -11.32 -23.82
C MET A 414 -5.67 -9.96 -24.14
N LEU A 415 -4.88 -8.90 -24.24
CA LEU A 415 -5.36 -7.55 -24.49
C LEU A 415 -5.20 -7.16 -25.97
N SER A 416 -5.63 -5.96 -26.33
CA SER A 416 -5.36 -5.35 -27.63
C SER A 416 -3.85 -5.32 -27.94
N GLU A 417 -3.48 -5.35 -29.23
CA GLU A 417 -2.07 -5.35 -29.66
C GLU A 417 -1.30 -4.14 -29.07
N ALA A 418 -1.94 -2.97 -29.06
CA ALA A 418 -1.37 -1.75 -28.48
C ALA A 418 -1.10 -1.91 -26.97
N ALA A 419 -2.04 -2.47 -26.20
CA ALA A 419 -1.90 -2.69 -24.76
C ALA A 419 -0.88 -3.79 -24.41
N ASN A 420 -0.77 -4.83 -25.23
CA ASN A 420 0.25 -5.88 -25.07
C ASN A 420 1.67 -5.32 -25.28
N LYS A 421 1.82 -4.33 -26.18
CA LYS A 421 3.11 -3.65 -26.42
C LYS A 421 3.40 -2.56 -25.39
N ASN A 422 2.40 -1.80 -24.99
CA ASN A 422 2.51 -0.71 -24.04
C ASN A 422 1.24 -0.63 -23.19
N ILE A 423 1.35 -0.98 -21.91
CA ILE A 423 0.21 -1.01 -20.99
C ILE A 423 -0.49 0.36 -20.88
N ALA A 424 0.24 1.46 -21.05
CA ALA A 424 -0.33 2.82 -21.04
C ALA A 424 -1.31 3.08 -22.19
N ALA A 425 -1.33 2.23 -23.22
CA ALA A 425 -2.26 2.27 -24.34
C ALA A 425 -3.53 1.42 -24.11
N ALA A 426 -3.74 0.88 -22.91
CA ALA A 426 -4.94 0.10 -22.58
C ALA A 426 -6.22 0.89 -22.83
N THR A 427 -7.15 0.24 -23.52
CA THR A 427 -8.48 0.76 -23.84
C THR A 427 -9.49 0.39 -22.72
N PRO A 428 -10.69 1.01 -22.69
CA PRO A 428 -11.74 0.59 -21.76
C PRO A 428 -12.11 -0.89 -21.87
N GLU A 429 -11.96 -1.52 -23.05
CA GLU A 429 -12.25 -2.94 -23.23
C GLU A 429 -11.15 -3.84 -22.66
N ASP A 430 -9.89 -3.41 -22.73
CA ASP A 430 -8.76 -4.08 -22.06
C ASP A 430 -8.96 -4.08 -20.53
N TRP A 431 -9.43 -2.96 -19.99
CA TRP A 431 -9.78 -2.84 -18.56
C TRP A 431 -10.94 -3.73 -18.15
N LYS A 432 -12.01 -3.82 -18.96
CA LYS A 432 -13.11 -4.76 -18.69
C LYS A 432 -12.63 -6.21 -18.72
N THR A 433 -11.74 -6.55 -19.65
CA THR A 433 -11.11 -7.89 -19.70
C THR A 433 -10.36 -8.17 -18.40
N ALA A 434 -9.50 -7.26 -17.96
CA ALA A 434 -8.78 -7.39 -16.70
C ALA A 434 -9.72 -7.46 -15.48
N TYR A 435 -10.78 -6.63 -15.45
CA TYR A 435 -11.77 -6.64 -14.38
C TYR A 435 -12.56 -7.96 -14.34
N GLY A 436 -12.90 -8.53 -15.49
CA GLY A 436 -13.56 -9.84 -15.59
C GLY A 436 -12.69 -10.98 -15.03
N LEU A 437 -11.38 -10.94 -15.29
CA LEU A 437 -10.42 -11.88 -14.70
C LEU A 437 -10.29 -11.68 -13.18
N LEU A 438 -10.23 -10.43 -12.72
CA LEU A 438 -10.19 -10.12 -11.29
C LEU A 438 -11.46 -10.59 -10.57
N SER A 439 -12.63 -10.28 -11.11
CA SER A 439 -13.92 -10.60 -10.49
C SER A 439 -14.11 -12.11 -10.36
N SER A 440 -13.74 -12.89 -11.38
CA SER A 440 -13.75 -14.36 -11.33
C SER A 440 -12.85 -14.90 -10.19
N ASN A 441 -11.65 -14.35 -10.02
CA ASN A 441 -10.76 -14.72 -8.93
C ASN A 441 -11.34 -14.33 -7.56
N LEU A 442 -11.97 -13.15 -7.46
CA LEU A 442 -12.60 -12.69 -6.22
C LEU A 442 -13.84 -13.52 -5.85
N VAL A 443 -14.62 -14.02 -6.81
CA VAL A 443 -15.72 -14.97 -6.54
C VAL A 443 -15.17 -16.26 -5.91
N SER A 444 -14.04 -16.76 -6.43
CA SER A 444 -13.38 -17.93 -5.87
C SER A 444 -12.86 -17.66 -4.44
N LEU A 445 -12.28 -16.47 -4.20
CA LEU A 445 -11.85 -16.04 -2.87
C LEU A 445 -13.02 -15.85 -1.91
N GLU A 446 -14.15 -15.29 -2.35
CA GLU A 446 -15.35 -15.10 -1.53
C GLU A 446 -15.96 -16.45 -1.11
N THR A 447 -15.94 -17.43 -2.03
CA THR A 447 -16.33 -18.82 -1.74
C THR A 447 -15.45 -19.42 -0.64
N LEU A 448 -14.13 -19.25 -0.75
CA LEU A 448 -13.18 -19.71 0.26
C LEU A 448 -13.35 -18.97 1.59
N ARG A 449 -13.52 -17.66 1.58
CA ARG A 449 -13.75 -16.82 2.76
C ARG A 449 -14.98 -17.31 3.53
N THR A 450 -16.07 -17.56 2.83
CA THR A 450 -17.32 -18.08 3.41
C THR A 450 -17.11 -19.47 4.01
N ALA A 451 -16.38 -20.35 3.33
CA ALA A 451 -16.07 -21.69 3.83
C ALA A 451 -15.19 -21.67 5.10
N TYR A 452 -14.29 -20.70 5.22
CA TYR A 452 -13.38 -20.54 6.36
C TYR A 452 -14.00 -19.74 7.51
N ALA A 453 -15.04 -18.94 7.27
CA ALA A 453 -15.65 -18.07 8.27
C ALA A 453 -16.04 -18.79 9.58
N PRO A 454 -16.65 -20.00 9.56
CA PRO A 454 -16.96 -20.72 10.81
C PRO A 454 -15.72 -21.08 11.63
N LEU A 455 -14.59 -21.35 10.98
CA LEU A 455 -13.32 -21.67 11.67
C LEU A 455 -12.80 -20.43 12.40
N PHE A 456 -12.82 -19.27 11.76
CA PHE A 456 -12.44 -18.01 12.41
C PHE A 456 -13.35 -17.65 13.57
N THR A 457 -14.66 -17.84 13.42
CA THR A 457 -15.63 -17.64 14.52
C THR A 457 -15.33 -18.55 15.71
N GLY A 458 -14.99 -19.82 15.45
CA GLY A 458 -14.58 -20.77 16.49
C GLY A 458 -13.30 -20.34 17.22
N ILE A 459 -12.32 -19.79 16.49
CA ILE A 459 -11.07 -19.29 17.08
C ILE A 459 -11.30 -18.01 17.91
N GLU A 460 -12.16 -17.09 17.44
CA GLU A 460 -12.53 -15.90 18.21
C GLU A 460 -13.26 -16.26 19.51
N ALA A 461 -14.10 -17.30 19.50
CA ALA A 461 -14.73 -17.82 20.72
C ALA A 461 -13.69 -18.34 21.74
N ALA A 462 -12.53 -18.78 21.27
CA ALA A 462 -11.36 -19.12 22.10
C ALA A 462 -10.50 -17.90 22.50
N LYS A 463 -11.00 -16.67 22.29
CA LYS A 463 -10.35 -15.39 22.62
C LYS A 463 -9.07 -15.08 21.84
N ILE A 464 -8.92 -15.66 20.65
CA ILE A 464 -7.83 -15.32 19.73
C ILE A 464 -8.43 -14.42 18.64
N ASP A 465 -7.97 -13.17 18.57
CA ASP A 465 -8.44 -12.22 17.56
C ASP A 465 -8.04 -12.70 16.16
N ARG A 466 -9.00 -12.77 15.23
CA ARG A 466 -8.73 -13.23 13.86
C ARG A 466 -7.65 -12.41 13.15
N LYS A 467 -7.50 -11.12 13.48
CA LYS A 467 -6.48 -10.25 12.87
C LYS A 467 -5.06 -10.70 13.21
N ASN A 468 -4.89 -11.44 14.30
CA ASN A 468 -3.61 -11.99 14.73
C ASN A 468 -3.25 -13.29 14.00
N ILE A 469 -4.19 -13.95 13.31
CA ILE A 469 -3.95 -15.23 12.62
C ILE A 469 -3.18 -15.00 11.33
N THR A 470 -1.94 -15.49 11.22
CA THR A 470 -1.08 -15.30 10.04
C THR A 470 -1.31 -16.33 8.95
N ALA A 471 -1.77 -17.54 9.31
CA ALA A 471 -2.25 -18.56 8.38
C ALA A 471 -3.20 -19.52 9.10
N LEU A 472 -4.15 -20.09 8.37
CA LEU A 472 -5.07 -21.12 8.86
C LEU A 472 -5.32 -22.12 7.73
N TRP A 473 -5.24 -23.41 8.00
CA TRP A 473 -5.64 -24.44 7.05
C TRP A 473 -6.23 -25.65 7.76
N VAL A 474 -6.92 -26.48 6.99
CA VAL A 474 -7.52 -27.72 7.47
C VAL A 474 -7.05 -28.90 6.63
N PHE A 475 -7.01 -30.08 7.24
CA PHE A 475 -6.73 -31.33 6.55
C PHE A 475 -7.47 -32.51 7.17
N THR A 476 -7.68 -33.56 6.38
CA THR A 476 -8.33 -34.81 6.81
C THR A 476 -7.33 -35.96 6.79
N THR A 477 -7.36 -36.82 7.81
CA THR A 477 -6.55 -38.04 7.88
C THR A 477 -7.18 -39.23 7.14
N VAL A 478 -6.36 -40.18 6.71
CA VAL A 478 -6.80 -41.42 6.06
C VAL A 478 -7.87 -42.15 6.87
N SER A 479 -8.82 -42.77 6.16
CA SER A 479 -9.89 -43.55 6.77
C SER A 479 -9.48 -44.98 7.14
N GLN A 480 -8.43 -45.53 6.51
CA GLN A 480 -7.96 -46.91 6.69
C GLN A 480 -6.45 -47.00 6.85
#